data_AF-A0A529SDU9-F1
#
_entry.id   AF-A0A529SDU9-F1
#
_cell.length_a   1.000
_cell.length_b   1.000
_cell.length_c   1.000
_cell.angle_alpha   90.00
_cell.angle_beta   90.00
_cell.angle_gamma   90.00
#
_symmetry.space_group_name_H-M   'P 1'
#
loop_
_entity.id
_entity.type
_entity.pdbx_description
1 polymer ?
#
loop_
_entity_poly.entity_id
_entity_poly.type
_entity_poly.pdbx_seq_one_letter_code
_entity_poly.pdbx_strand_id
1 'polypeptide(L)'
;FLRLARDASSAEERAALADHKLLNFPDPVYGTQLQDLAVPGLKGEGRVRVEYSEEKVMLGDGTAVALRKPNYSVENPGYGPLDPRTTLSPRLTPPMIG
;
A
#
# COMPACT_ATOMS: atom_id res chain seq x y z
N PHE A 1 0.75 -0.09 9.31
CA PHE A 1 0.12 -1.13 8.48
C PHE A 1 -0.16 -0.61 7.07
N LEU A 2 -0.24 -1.50 6.07
CA LEU A 2 -0.55 -1.17 4.68
C LEU A 2 -1.93 -1.71 4.32
N ARG A 3 -2.77 -0.90 3.67
CA ARG A 3 -3.96 -1.40 2.98
C ARG A 3 -3.53 -1.97 1.64
N LEU A 4 -4.08 -3.14 1.31
CA LEU A 4 -3.85 -3.86 0.07
C LEU A 4 -5.11 -3.79 -0.79
N ALA A 5 -4.93 -3.56 -2.09
CA ALA A 5 -6.02 -3.59 -3.05
C ALA A 5 -5.49 -3.93 -4.45
N ARG A 6 -6.29 -4.60 -5.26
CA ARG A 6 -6.03 -4.86 -6.66
C ARG A 6 -7.26 -4.53 -7.52
N ASP A 7 -7.03 -4.44 -8.82
CA ASP A 7 -8.09 -4.33 -9.81
C ASP A 7 -8.86 -5.65 -10.00
N ALA A 8 -10.03 -5.52 -10.64
CA ALA A 8 -10.87 -6.64 -11.03
C ALA A 8 -10.16 -7.55 -12.05
N SER A 9 -10.14 -8.85 -11.74
CA SER A 9 -9.45 -9.87 -12.55
C SER A 9 -10.41 -10.75 -13.33
N SER A 10 -11.58 -11.08 -12.77
CA SER A 10 -12.61 -11.91 -13.42
C SER A 10 -13.74 -11.08 -14.04
N ALA A 11 -14.56 -11.70 -14.90
CA ALA A 11 -15.73 -11.04 -15.46
C ALA A 11 -16.74 -10.63 -14.38
N GLU A 12 -16.90 -11.46 -13.34
CA GLU A 12 -17.78 -11.21 -12.20
C GLU A 12 -17.27 -10.02 -11.37
N GLU A 13 -15.96 -9.96 -11.10
CA GLU A 13 -15.35 -8.83 -10.39
C GLU A 13 -15.49 -7.53 -11.18
N ARG A 14 -15.32 -7.58 -12.51
CA ARG A 14 -15.50 -6.40 -13.37
C ARG A 14 -16.95 -5.92 -13.37
N ALA A 15 -17.92 -6.83 -13.42
CA ALA A 15 -19.33 -6.50 -13.30
C ALA A 15 -19.63 -5.87 -11.92
N ALA A 16 -19.09 -6.42 -10.83
CA ALA A 16 -19.27 -5.87 -9.49
C ALA A 16 -18.67 -4.45 -9.34
N LEU A 17 -17.52 -4.19 -9.99
CA LEU A 17 -16.91 -2.86 -10.03
C LEU A 17 -17.75 -1.88 -10.87
N ALA A 18 -18.24 -2.31 -12.03
CA ALA A 18 -19.09 -1.51 -12.91
C ALA A 18 -20.45 -1.16 -12.26
N ASP A 19 -21.01 -2.10 -11.50
CA ASP A 19 -22.24 -1.91 -10.71
C ASP A 19 -22.00 -1.10 -9.43
N HIS A 20 -20.77 -0.62 -9.18
CA HIS A 20 -20.36 0.08 -7.96
C HIS A 20 -20.62 -0.69 -6.65
N LYS A 21 -20.75 -2.02 -6.71
CA LYS A 21 -20.95 -2.88 -5.53
C LYS A 21 -19.69 -2.96 -4.68
N LEU A 22 -18.52 -2.93 -5.34
CA LEU A 22 -17.21 -2.94 -4.71
C LEU A 22 -16.31 -1.93 -5.43
N LEU A 23 -15.45 -1.24 -4.68
CA LEU A 23 -14.51 -0.25 -5.22
C LEU A 23 -13.17 -0.84 -5.62
N ASN A 24 -12.78 -1.95 -5.01
CA ASN A 24 -11.56 -2.71 -5.26
C ASN A 24 -11.65 -4.11 -4.66
N PHE A 25 -10.65 -4.94 -4.95
CA PHE A 25 -10.56 -6.32 -4.48
C PHE A 25 -9.34 -6.51 -3.60
N PRO A 26 -9.38 -7.45 -2.62
CA PRO A 26 -8.24 -7.75 -1.76
C PRO A 26 -7.11 -8.46 -2.52
N ASP A 27 -5.91 -8.42 -1.93
CA ASP A 27 -4.86 -9.36 -2.28
C ASP A 27 -5.34 -10.80 -1.98
N PRO A 28 -5.12 -11.76 -2.89
CA PRO A 28 -5.63 -13.13 -2.73
C PRO A 28 -4.97 -13.90 -1.58
N VAL A 29 -3.76 -13.52 -1.16
CA VAL A 29 -3.00 -14.19 -0.09
C VAL A 29 -3.17 -13.43 1.23
N TYR A 30 -3.10 -12.10 1.17
CA TYR A 30 -3.01 -11.22 2.35
C TYR A 30 -4.28 -10.43 2.66
N GLY A 31 -5.34 -10.58 1.86
CA GLY A 31 -6.60 -9.89 2.09
C GLY A 31 -6.50 -8.38 1.83
N THR A 32 -7.17 -7.58 2.67
CA THR A 32 -7.28 -6.13 2.49
C THR A 32 -6.23 -5.32 3.24
N GLN A 33 -5.49 -5.94 4.17
CA GLN A 33 -4.54 -5.24 5.03
C GLN A 33 -3.40 -6.16 5.44
N LEU A 34 -2.16 -5.70 5.22
CA LEU A 34 -0.96 -6.38 5.69
C LEU A 34 -0.72 -6.09 7.18
N GLN A 35 -0.56 -7.15 7.97
CA GLN A 35 -0.21 -7.10 9.38
C GLN A 35 1.28 -7.38 9.59
N ASP A 36 2.05 -6.33 9.91
CA ASP A 36 3.48 -6.43 10.18
C ASP A 36 3.81 -6.99 11.57
N LEU A 37 2.81 -7.05 12.46
CA LEU A 37 2.90 -7.62 13.79
C LEU A 37 1.94 -8.81 13.93
N ALA A 38 2.31 -9.76 14.78
CA ALA A 38 1.49 -10.92 15.12
C ALA A 38 1.46 -11.14 16.63
N VAL A 39 0.47 -11.90 17.10
CA VAL A 39 0.44 -12.39 18.49
C VAL A 39 1.63 -13.31 18.76
N PRO A 40 2.07 -13.47 20.04
CA PRO A 40 3.16 -14.36 20.38
C PRO A 40 2.97 -15.78 19.81
N GLY A 41 4.01 -16.32 19.19
CA GLY A 41 4.00 -17.65 18.58
C GLY A 41 3.57 -17.69 17.11
N LEU A 42 3.09 -16.59 16.53
CA LEU A 42 2.81 -16.48 15.10
C LEU A 42 3.80 -15.53 14.39
N LYS A 43 4.02 -15.76 13.10
CA LYS A 43 4.81 -14.86 12.25
C LYS A 43 3.92 -13.73 11.74
N GLY A 44 4.47 -12.52 11.69
CA GLY A 44 3.86 -11.41 10.95
C GLY A 44 3.79 -11.73 9.45
N GLU A 45 2.89 -11.06 8.73
CA GLU A 45 2.62 -11.31 7.31
C GLU A 45 3.73 -10.80 6.39
N GLY A 46 4.51 -9.83 6.84
CA GLY A 46 5.66 -9.25 6.15
C GLY A 46 6.12 -7.98 6.88
N ARG A 47 7.21 -7.35 6.44
CA ARG A 47 7.65 -6.06 7.00
C ARG A 47 7.44 -4.93 6.00
N VAL A 48 6.88 -3.82 6.48
CA VAL A 48 6.75 -2.60 5.68
C VAL A 48 8.11 -1.93 5.59
N ARG A 49 8.55 -1.63 4.36
CA ARG A 49 9.75 -0.83 4.10
C ARG A 49 9.39 0.45 3.36
N VAL A 50 10.05 1.53 3.75
CA VAL A 50 9.89 2.85 3.14
C VAL A 50 11.27 3.35 2.72
N GLU A 51 11.47 3.53 1.42
CA GLU A 51 12.62 4.23 0.87
C GLU A 51 12.20 5.62 0.42
N TYR A 52 13.11 6.58 0.42
CA TYR A 52 12.81 7.93 -0.06
C TYR A 52 13.74 8.29 -1.20
N SER A 53 13.16 8.78 -2.30
CA SER A 53 13.88 9.44 -3.38
C SER A 53 13.69 10.95 -3.29
N GLU A 54 14.70 11.74 -3.64
CA GLU A 54 14.57 13.19 -3.73
C GLU A 54 14.01 13.61 -5.10
N GLU A 55 13.11 14.59 -5.09
CA GLU A 55 12.52 15.21 -6.27
C GLU A 55 12.65 16.72 -6.16
N LYS A 56 13.32 17.35 -7.14
CA LYS A 56 13.42 18.81 -7.19
C LYS A 56 12.15 19.39 -7.81
N VAL A 57 11.50 20.28 -7.08
CA VAL A 57 10.29 20.97 -7.51
C VAL A 57 10.55 22.47 -7.55
N MET A 58 10.12 23.11 -8.62
CA MET A 58 10.11 24.57 -8.75
C MET A 58 8.81 25.12 -8.20
N LEU A 59 8.90 25.99 -7.21
CA LEU A 59 7.76 26.73 -6.67
C LEU A 59 7.36 27.87 -7.61
N GLY A 60 6.17 28.43 -7.42
CA GLY A 60 5.60 29.46 -8.30
C GLY A 60 6.38 30.78 -8.32
N ASP A 61 7.23 31.04 -7.32
CA ASP A 61 8.13 32.20 -7.23
C ASP A 61 9.50 31.95 -7.87
N GLY A 62 9.74 30.76 -8.45
CA GLY A 62 11.02 30.37 -9.03
C GLY A 62 12.01 29.78 -8.03
N THR A 63 11.62 29.53 -6.78
CA THR A 63 12.48 28.84 -5.81
C THR A 63 12.51 27.33 -6.09
N ALA A 64 13.70 26.72 -6.13
CA ALA A 64 13.87 25.28 -6.22
C ALA A 64 13.92 24.64 -4.82
N VAL A 65 13.04 23.67 -4.55
CA VAL A 65 13.04 22.88 -3.30
C VAL A 65 13.24 21.40 -3.60
N ALA A 66 13.88 20.67 -2.67
CA ALA A 66 13.99 19.22 -2.74
C ALA A 66 12.92 18.58 -1.84
N LEU A 67 12.00 17.82 -2.45
CA LEU A 67 10.96 17.06 -1.76
C LEU A 67 11.37 15.59 -1.66
N ARG A 68 11.00 14.93 -0.57
CA ARG A 68 11.20 13.48 -0.40
C ARG A 68 9.94 12.74 -0.85
N LYS A 69 10.07 11.89 -1.86
CA LYS A 69 9.03 11.00 -2.33
C LYS A 69 9.20 9.60 -1.71
N PRO A 70 8.26 9.12 -0.89
CA PRO A 70 8.32 7.78 -0.32
C PRO A 70 7.97 6.71 -1.37
N ASN A 71 8.72 5.62 -1.35
CA ASN A 71 8.47 4.38 -2.09
C ASN A 71 8.25 3.27 -1.07
N TYR A 72 7.08 2.64 -1.12
CA TYR A 72 6.65 1.63 -0.16
C TYR A 72 6.80 0.23 -0.75
N SER A 73 7.29 -0.70 0.05
CA SER A 73 7.39 -2.12 -0.32
C SER A 73 7.16 -3.03 0.88
N VAL A 74 6.94 -4.32 0.59
CA VAL A 74 6.80 -5.38 1.60
C VAL A 74 8.02 -6.30 1.49
N GLU A 75 8.77 -6.41 2.59
CA GLU A 75 9.89 -7.34 2.71
C GLU A 75 9.47 -8.63 3.39
N ASN A 76 10.08 -9.74 2.98
CA ASN A 76 9.96 -11.06 3.60
C ASN A 76 8.50 -11.49 3.83
N PRO A 77 7.68 -11.57 2.77
CA PRO A 77 6.27 -11.92 2.89
C PRO A 77 6.14 -13.39 3.38
N GLY A 78 5.42 -13.59 4.49
CA GLY A 78 5.42 -14.85 5.26
C GLY A 78 4.60 -16.00 4.66
N TYR A 79 3.73 -15.72 3.70
CA TYR A 79 2.77 -16.67 3.10
C TYR A 79 2.93 -16.79 1.57
N GLY A 80 4.07 -16.34 1.04
CA GLY A 80 4.35 -16.28 -0.40
C GLY A 80 4.32 -14.85 -0.95
N PRO A 81 4.62 -14.65 -2.24
CA PRO A 81 4.60 -13.32 -2.82
C PRO A 81 3.18 -12.72 -2.84
N LEU A 82 3.08 -11.39 -2.70
CA LEU A 82 1.85 -10.66 -2.99
C LEU A 82 1.49 -10.82 -4.49
N ASP A 83 0.21 -10.67 -4.84
CA ASP A 83 -0.17 -10.57 -6.25
C ASP A 83 0.56 -9.35 -6.87
N PRO A 84 1.20 -9.50 -8.05
CA PRO A 84 1.97 -8.42 -8.67
C PRO A 84 1.11 -7.18 -9.02
N ARG A 85 -0.21 -7.31 -9.03
CA ARG A 85 -1.16 -6.21 -9.25
C ARG A 85 -1.66 -5.59 -7.93
N THR A 86 -1.23 -6.11 -6.78
CA THR A 86 -1.58 -5.54 -5.49
C THR A 86 -0.89 -4.19 -5.32
N THR A 87 -1.73 -3.17 -5.16
CA THR A 87 -1.34 -1.81 -4.80
C THR A 87 -1.26 -1.67 -3.28
N LEU A 88 -0.28 -0.88 -2.83
CA LEU A 88 -0.03 -0.59 -1.42
C LEU A 88 -0.52 0.82 -1.12
N SER A 89 -1.40 0.94 -0.13
CA SER A 89 -1.88 2.23 0.38
C SER A 89 -1.48 2.37 1.85
N PRO A 90 -0.43 3.14 2.17
CA PRO A 90 -0.01 3.36 3.55
C PRO A 90 -1.03 4.23 4.29
N ARG A 91 -1.35 3.85 5.52
CA ARG A 91 -2.10 4.72 6.45
C ARG A 91 -1.14 5.40 7.41
N LEU A 92 -1.08 6.72 7.33
CA LEU A 92 -0.36 7.55 8.27
C LEU A 92 -1.34 8.01 9.36
N THR A 93 -0.96 7.84 10.62
CA THR A 93 -1.70 8.43 11.74
C THR A 93 -1.59 9.96 11.65
N PRO A 94 -2.69 10.70 11.91
CA PRO A 94 -2.62 12.15 11.99
C PRO A 94 -1.50 12.59 12.94
N PRO A 95 -0.63 13.54 12.55
CA PRO A 95 0.40 14.03 13.44
C PRO A 95 -0.24 14.80 14.61
N MET A 96 0.23 14.54 15.83
CA MET A 96 -0.04 15.43 16.96
C MET A 96 0.94 16.60 16.85
N ILE A 97 0.47 17.75 16.36
CA ILE A 97 1.26 18.97 16.27
C ILE A 97 1.00 19.75 17.56
N GLY A 98 2.05 19.99 18.35
CA GLY A 98 2.03 20.82 19.56
C GLY A 98 2.57 22.21 19.29
#